data_AF-A0A2D6RI77-F1
#
_entry.id   AF-A0A2D6RI77-F1
#
_cell.length_a   1.000
_cell.length_b   1.000
_cell.length_c   1.000
_cell.angle_alpha   90.00
_cell.angle_beta   90.00
_cell.angle_gamma   90.00
#
_symmetry.space_group_name_H-M   'P 1'
#
loop_
_entity.id
_entity.type
_entity.pdbx_description
1 polymer ?
#
loop_
_entity_poly.entity_id
_entity_poly.type
_entity_poly.pdbx_seq_one_letter_code
_entity_poly.pdbx_strand_id
1 'polypeptide(L)'
;MSFLDNSGDIIIDAVLTDAGRKRMAAGDGAFQPVKFALGDDEINYALYDSANTSGSAYYDLDILKTPLLEAITRADSALKYKLLTIPNPELLYLPLLKLNTGEVPLSTTTNAYIVIVNDAAAEELAGGSTLPDYRTIFNGRSGYIDGRDAANAAATLKIKIDQGFDNSGAGGPGTIMESSLEELQFVMKVDSRYLEVVNPSNAEVAELVFVGSDKTATYLVTEVDDAGFFLPAPVKEKTDMAGPVGKQLVFSLKGGADILTNTTYYFDTFGRSVANFNGTTSTFNVIDSNIQVEGFTQGSVINIPIQFISF
;
A
#
# COMPACT_ATOMS: atom_id res chain seq x y z
N MET A 1 4.40 7.26 25.44
CA MET A 1 3.98 7.53 26.84
C MET A 1 4.14 6.26 27.68
N SER A 2 4.78 6.33 28.85
CA SER A 2 4.96 5.19 29.79
C SER A 2 4.13 5.43 31.06
N PHE A 3 3.41 4.41 31.53
CA PHE A 3 2.51 4.46 32.69
C PHE A 3 2.96 3.46 33.77
N LEU A 4 2.83 3.86 35.03
CA LEU A 4 3.03 3.01 36.20
C LEU A 4 1.73 3.08 37.01
N ASP A 5 1.00 1.96 37.03
CA ASP A 5 -0.32 1.85 37.64
C ASP A 5 -0.24 2.10 39.16
N ASN A 6 -1.02 3.07 39.64
CA ASN A 6 -1.04 3.36 41.07
C ASN A 6 -2.36 3.88 41.66
N SER A 7 -3.49 3.92 40.92
CA SER A 7 -4.83 4.19 41.49
C SER A 7 -5.90 4.37 40.41
N GLY A 8 -6.82 3.42 40.31
CA GLY A 8 -8.27 3.60 40.11
C GLY A 8 -8.80 4.16 38.78
N ASP A 9 -8.27 5.28 38.28
CA ASP A 9 -8.77 5.99 37.10
C ASP A 9 -7.60 6.54 36.25
N ILE A 10 -7.65 6.27 34.95
CA ILE A 10 -6.69 6.80 33.96
C ILE A 10 -7.31 8.04 33.31
N ILE A 11 -6.71 9.21 33.55
CA ILE A 11 -7.11 10.46 32.90
C ILE A 11 -6.24 10.66 31.67
N ILE A 12 -6.86 10.79 30.50
CA ILE A 12 -6.19 11.02 29.23
C ILE A 12 -6.54 12.42 28.74
N ASP A 13 -5.52 13.24 28.49
CA ASP A 13 -5.67 14.50 27.75
C ASP A 13 -5.54 14.21 26.25
N ALA A 14 -6.54 14.62 25.46
CA ALA A 14 -6.60 14.32 24.05
C ALA A 14 -7.18 15.50 23.26
N VAL A 15 -6.59 15.76 22.09
CA VAL A 15 -7.08 16.78 21.17
C VAL A 15 -7.91 16.14 20.07
N LEU A 16 -9.11 16.66 19.83
CA LEU A 16 -10.01 16.15 18.80
C LEU A 16 -9.55 16.55 17.39
N THR A 17 -9.70 15.64 16.43
CA THR A 17 -9.56 15.93 15.00
C THR A 17 -10.68 16.86 14.51
N ASP A 18 -10.58 17.39 13.29
CA ASP A 18 -11.63 18.22 12.68
C ASP A 18 -13.01 17.54 12.68
N ALA A 19 -13.04 16.25 12.33
CA ALA A 19 -14.28 15.46 12.36
C ALA A 19 -14.83 15.31 13.78
N GLY A 20 -13.94 15.09 14.77
CA GLY A 20 -14.31 15.03 16.19
C GLY A 20 -14.89 16.36 16.68
N ARG A 21 -14.22 17.48 16.37
CA ARG A 21 -14.70 18.83 16.69
C ARG A 21 -16.06 19.12 16.05
N LYS A 22 -16.28 18.72 14.80
CA LYS A 22 -17.57 18.86 14.11
C LYS A 22 -18.69 18.10 14.82
N ARG A 23 -18.44 16.85 15.24
CA ARG A 23 -19.42 16.04 15.98
C ARG A 23 -19.70 16.61 17.37
N MET A 24 -18.67 17.07 18.08
CA MET A 24 -18.84 17.71 19.38
C MET A 24 -19.62 19.03 19.26
N ALA A 25 -19.34 19.83 18.23
CA ALA A 25 -20.03 21.09 17.97
C ALA A 25 -21.50 20.94 17.55
N ALA A 26 -21.91 19.76 17.08
CA ALA A 26 -23.31 19.48 16.72
C ALA A 26 -24.25 19.51 17.93
N GLY A 27 -23.74 19.28 19.15
CA GLY A 27 -24.49 19.46 20.40
C GLY A 27 -25.69 18.52 20.59
N ASP A 28 -25.79 17.46 19.80
CA ASP A 28 -26.87 16.47 19.80
C ASP A 28 -26.65 15.32 20.80
N GLY A 29 -25.53 15.33 21.53
CA GLY A 29 -25.15 14.28 22.47
C GLY A 29 -24.65 12.99 21.82
N ALA A 30 -24.49 12.95 20.49
CA ALA A 30 -24.06 11.76 19.76
C ALA A 30 -22.53 11.55 19.81
N PHE A 31 -21.76 12.53 20.28
CA PHE A 31 -20.31 12.41 20.39
C PHE A 31 -19.92 11.54 21.60
N GLN A 32 -19.57 10.29 21.34
CA GLN A 32 -19.04 9.35 22.33
C GLN A 32 -17.80 8.63 21.79
N PRO A 33 -16.64 8.72 22.47
CA PRO A 33 -15.47 7.89 22.15
C PRO A 33 -15.77 6.43 22.50
N VAL A 34 -16.06 5.60 21.48
CA VAL A 34 -16.38 4.16 21.67
C VAL A 34 -15.18 3.24 21.45
N LYS A 35 -14.14 3.73 20.77
CA LYS A 35 -12.93 2.99 20.43
C LYS A 35 -11.74 3.94 20.49
N PHE A 36 -10.61 3.41 20.93
CA PHE A 36 -9.32 4.08 20.89
C PHE A 36 -8.27 3.11 20.35
N ALA A 37 -7.18 3.65 19.83
CA ALA A 37 -6.00 2.89 19.45
C ALA A 37 -4.79 3.60 20.08
N LEU A 38 -3.81 2.81 20.50
CA LEU A 38 -2.53 3.30 20.99
C LEU A 38 -1.50 3.11 19.88
N GLY A 39 -0.43 3.90 19.91
CA GLY A 39 0.70 3.77 18.99
C GLY A 39 1.97 4.25 19.69
N ASP A 40 3.11 3.96 19.07
CA ASP A 40 4.43 4.20 19.66
C ASP A 40 5.43 4.81 18.67
N ASP A 41 4.91 5.57 17.70
CA ASP A 41 5.67 6.17 16.60
C ASP A 41 6.78 7.14 17.07
N GLU A 42 6.70 7.61 18.31
CA GLU A 42 7.64 8.58 18.89
C GLU A 42 8.90 7.93 19.49
N ILE A 43 8.89 6.60 19.68
CA ILE A 43 10.00 5.87 20.29
C ILE A 43 10.83 5.20 19.20
N ASN A 44 12.07 5.66 19.05
CA ASN A 44 13.04 5.00 18.18
C ASN A 44 13.80 3.92 18.95
N TYR A 45 13.34 2.67 18.83
CA TYR A 45 13.97 1.51 19.45
C TYR A 45 15.38 1.19 18.94
N ALA A 46 15.80 1.73 17.79
CA ALA A 46 17.16 1.54 17.29
C ALA A 46 18.22 2.30 18.12
N LEU A 47 17.80 3.20 19.01
CA LEU A 47 18.68 3.86 19.98
C LEU A 47 19.02 2.97 21.18
N TYR A 48 18.47 1.76 21.26
CA TYR A 48 18.81 0.80 22.30
C TYR A 48 20.21 0.22 22.07
N ASP A 49 21.17 0.57 22.94
CA ASP A 49 22.54 0.09 22.88
C ASP A 49 22.79 -1.04 23.88
N SER A 50 22.59 -2.28 23.43
CA SER A 50 22.88 -3.49 24.24
C SER A 50 24.37 -3.71 24.54
N ALA A 51 25.26 -2.93 23.93
CA ALA A 51 26.71 -3.04 24.08
C ALA A 51 27.33 -1.91 24.93
N ASN A 52 26.50 -1.07 25.57
CA ASN A 52 27.00 0.05 26.37
C ASN A 52 27.92 -0.43 27.50
N THR A 53 29.14 0.07 27.53
CA THR A 53 30.18 -0.33 28.50
C THR A 53 29.85 0.04 29.94
N SER A 54 28.89 0.95 30.15
CA SER A 54 28.43 1.38 31.48
C SER A 54 27.43 0.42 32.12
N GLY A 55 27.04 -0.64 31.41
CA GLY A 55 26.14 -1.71 31.89
C GLY A 55 24.68 -1.50 31.52
N SER A 56 23.84 -2.49 31.85
CA SER A 56 22.45 -2.58 31.36
C SER A 56 21.54 -1.42 31.76
N ALA A 57 21.90 -0.66 32.81
CA ALA A 57 21.17 0.54 33.21
C ALA A 57 21.29 1.72 32.23
N TYR A 58 22.18 1.60 31.22
CA TYR A 58 22.44 2.65 30.24
C TYR A 58 22.01 2.25 28.82
N TYR A 59 21.47 1.05 28.62
CA TYR A 59 21.12 0.53 27.29
C TYR A 59 19.96 1.31 26.66
N ASP A 60 19.05 1.83 27.47
CA ASP A 60 17.85 2.56 27.07
C ASP A 60 17.94 4.06 27.37
N LEU A 61 19.09 4.57 27.82
CA LEU A 61 19.23 5.94 28.30
C LEU A 61 18.88 6.98 27.23
N ASP A 62 19.25 6.73 25.98
CA ASP A 62 18.97 7.66 24.88
C ASP A 62 17.50 7.60 24.45
N ILE A 63 16.83 6.46 24.62
CA ILE A 63 15.37 6.34 24.44
C ILE A 63 14.64 7.10 25.54
N LEU A 64 15.07 6.99 26.80
CA LEU A 64 14.45 7.69 27.94
C LEU A 64 14.60 9.21 27.84
N LYS A 65 15.62 9.70 27.12
CA LYS A 65 15.86 11.12 26.89
C LYS A 65 15.13 11.68 25.67
N THR A 66 14.46 10.86 24.85
CA THR A 66 13.74 11.40 23.70
C THR A 66 12.61 12.32 24.19
N PRO A 67 12.53 13.55 23.68
CA PRO A 67 11.44 14.46 24.06
C PRO A 67 10.12 13.90 23.54
N LEU A 68 9.12 13.80 24.42
CA LEU A 68 7.74 13.52 24.02
C LEU A 68 7.16 14.79 23.41
N LEU A 69 6.61 14.67 22.20
CA LEU A 69 6.01 15.80 21.48
C LEU A 69 4.53 15.95 21.88
N GLU A 70 3.95 17.11 21.59
CA GLU A 70 2.51 17.32 21.80
C GLU A 70 1.68 16.51 20.80
N ALA A 71 0.45 16.15 21.21
CA ALA A 71 -0.46 15.39 20.36
C ALA A 71 -0.81 16.17 19.08
N ILE A 72 -0.55 15.55 17.91
CA ILE A 72 -0.84 16.14 16.60
C ILE A 72 -2.32 15.95 16.26
N THR A 73 -2.99 17.02 15.81
CA THR A 73 -4.44 17.00 15.49
C THR A 73 -4.77 16.50 14.09
N ARG A 74 -3.76 16.37 13.22
CA ARG A 74 -3.89 15.86 11.86
C ARG A 74 -3.82 14.34 11.84
N ALA A 75 -4.90 13.70 11.41
CA ALA A 75 -5.00 12.24 11.32
C ALA A 75 -3.95 11.61 10.38
N ASP A 76 -3.55 12.32 9.31
CA ASP A 76 -2.58 11.80 8.33
C ASP A 76 -1.15 11.71 8.88
N SER A 77 -0.86 12.42 9.98
CA SER A 77 0.48 12.51 10.58
C SER A 77 0.56 11.88 11.97
N ALA A 78 -0.59 11.63 12.61
CA ALA A 78 -0.69 11.01 13.91
C ALA A 78 -0.96 9.50 13.78
N LEU A 79 -0.32 8.67 14.63
CA LEU A 79 -0.58 7.22 14.75
C LEU A 79 -0.47 6.45 13.42
N LYS A 80 0.72 6.47 12.82
CA LYS A 80 1.11 5.66 11.66
C LYS A 80 1.18 4.18 12.00
N TYR A 81 1.77 3.81 13.14
CA TYR A 81 1.87 2.43 13.61
C TYR A 81 1.04 2.24 14.89
N LYS A 82 -0.11 1.59 14.72
CA LYS A 82 -1.00 1.26 15.85
C LYS A 82 -0.50 -0.02 16.52
N LEU A 83 -0.58 -0.05 17.85
CA LEU A 83 -0.31 -1.25 18.63
C LEU A 83 -1.39 -2.30 18.33
N LEU A 84 -0.92 -3.48 17.95
CA LEU A 84 -1.74 -4.67 17.73
C LEU A 84 -1.72 -5.55 18.97
N THR A 85 -2.88 -6.04 19.41
CA THR A 85 -2.96 -7.07 20.45
C THR A 85 -2.96 -8.44 19.81
N ILE A 86 -1.93 -9.23 20.08
CA ILE A 86 -1.80 -10.59 19.59
C ILE A 86 -2.06 -11.54 20.77
N PRO A 87 -3.07 -12.42 20.68
CA PRO A 87 -3.45 -13.30 21.79
C PRO A 87 -2.48 -14.47 21.99
N ASN A 88 -1.66 -14.81 20.99
CA ASN A 88 -0.71 -15.92 21.06
C ASN A 88 0.64 -15.45 21.62
N PRO A 89 1.02 -15.86 22.85
CA PRO A 89 2.31 -15.49 23.45
C PRO A 89 3.50 -16.26 22.85
N GLU A 90 3.26 -17.32 22.08
CA GLU A 90 4.30 -18.13 21.44
C GLU A 90 4.68 -17.61 20.03
N LEU A 91 4.02 -16.56 19.55
CA LEU A 91 4.29 -15.99 18.24
C LEU A 91 5.68 -15.33 18.22
N LEU A 92 6.61 -15.93 17.46
CA LEU A 92 7.99 -15.44 17.34
C LEU A 92 8.20 -14.49 16.17
N TYR A 93 7.43 -14.64 15.08
CA TYR A 93 7.58 -13.88 13.85
C TYR A 93 6.24 -13.28 13.41
N LEU A 94 6.28 -12.08 12.85
CA LEU A 94 5.11 -11.45 12.22
C LEU A 94 5.18 -11.59 10.69
N PRO A 95 4.04 -11.91 10.03
CA PRO A 95 3.95 -11.83 8.58
C PRO A 95 4.21 -10.41 8.08
N LEU A 96 4.82 -10.34 6.90
CA LEU A 96 5.06 -9.12 6.13
C LEU A 96 4.34 -9.21 4.79
N LEU A 97 4.15 -8.05 4.15
CA LEU A 97 3.73 -7.95 2.76
C LEU A 97 4.95 -7.69 1.90
N LYS A 98 5.10 -8.44 0.81
CA LYS A 98 6.21 -8.27 -0.14
C LYS A 98 5.67 -8.33 -1.56
N LEU A 99 6.20 -7.46 -2.42
CA LEU A 99 5.87 -7.47 -3.83
C LEU A 99 6.50 -8.70 -4.50
N ASN A 100 5.71 -9.40 -5.32
CA ASN A 100 6.17 -10.56 -6.07
C ASN A 100 6.78 -10.14 -7.41
N THR A 101 8.03 -9.69 -7.34
CA THR A 101 8.83 -9.26 -8.47
C THR A 101 9.39 -10.41 -9.31
N GLY A 102 9.47 -11.63 -8.75
CA GLY A 102 9.87 -12.84 -9.46
C GLY A 102 8.90 -13.23 -10.58
N GLU A 103 7.58 -13.23 -10.31
CA GLU A 103 6.57 -13.46 -11.35
C GLU A 103 6.13 -12.18 -12.07
N VAL A 104 6.11 -11.04 -11.36
CA VAL A 104 5.58 -9.76 -11.86
C VAL A 104 6.66 -8.68 -11.74
N PRO A 105 7.72 -8.73 -12.57
CA PRO A 105 8.84 -7.82 -12.46
C PRO A 105 8.45 -6.36 -12.70
N LEU A 106 9.06 -5.47 -11.92
CA LEU A 106 9.03 -4.02 -12.15
C LEU A 106 9.70 -3.68 -13.49
N SER A 107 9.42 -2.48 -14.01
CA SER A 107 10.15 -2.01 -15.19
C SER A 107 11.63 -1.82 -14.86
N THR A 108 12.51 -2.43 -15.67
CA THR A 108 13.96 -2.47 -15.42
C THR A 108 14.64 -1.10 -15.40
N THR A 109 14.03 -0.11 -16.04
CA THR A 109 14.61 1.23 -16.21
C THR A 109 14.13 2.21 -15.16
N THR A 110 12.86 2.11 -14.74
CA THR A 110 12.22 3.08 -13.83
C THR A 110 11.98 2.51 -12.43
N ASN A 111 12.18 1.20 -12.24
CA ASN A 111 11.95 0.47 -10.99
C ASN A 111 10.54 0.72 -10.41
N ALA A 112 9.55 0.88 -11.30
CA ALA A 112 8.15 1.16 -11.00
C ALA A 112 7.23 0.39 -11.96
N TYR A 113 5.96 0.24 -11.58
CA TYR A 113 4.92 -0.19 -12.52
C TYR A 113 4.48 0.99 -13.38
N ILE A 114 4.46 0.80 -14.69
CA ILE A 114 4.13 1.83 -15.66
C ILE A 114 2.67 1.67 -16.08
N VAL A 115 1.87 2.72 -15.91
CA VAL A 115 0.45 2.76 -16.30
C VAL A 115 0.28 3.71 -17.48
N ILE A 116 -0.24 3.18 -18.59
CA ILE A 116 -0.48 3.98 -19.79
C ILE A 116 -1.87 4.60 -19.72
N VAL A 117 -1.97 5.90 -20.02
CA VAL A 117 -3.23 6.64 -19.90
C VAL A 117 -3.83 7.12 -21.23
N ASN A 118 -3.07 7.17 -22.32
CA ASN A 118 -3.57 7.61 -23.63
C ASN A 118 -3.20 6.67 -24.78
N ASP A 119 -4.01 6.72 -25.84
CA ASP A 119 -3.83 5.88 -27.03
C ASP A 119 -2.51 6.18 -27.74
N ALA A 120 -2.11 7.46 -27.82
CA ALA A 120 -0.88 7.88 -28.47
C ALA A 120 0.37 7.28 -27.78
N ALA A 121 0.41 7.19 -26.44
CA ALA A 121 1.50 6.50 -25.75
C ALA A 121 1.51 5.00 -26.04
N ALA A 122 0.32 4.38 -26.07
CA ALA A 122 0.20 2.97 -26.38
C ALA A 122 0.70 2.67 -27.81
N GLU A 123 0.32 3.48 -28.79
CA GLU A 123 0.75 3.35 -30.19
C GLU A 123 2.25 3.56 -30.38
N GLU A 124 2.83 4.57 -29.71
CA GLU A 124 4.27 4.81 -29.79
C GLU A 124 5.06 3.65 -29.15
N LEU A 125 4.60 3.13 -28.01
CA LEU A 125 5.20 1.94 -27.38
C LEU A 125 5.04 0.68 -28.24
N ALA A 126 4.00 0.63 -29.08
CA ALA A 126 3.74 -0.40 -30.08
C ALA A 126 4.56 -0.25 -31.37
N GLY A 127 5.43 0.77 -31.46
CA GLY A 127 6.21 1.03 -32.67
C GLY A 127 5.35 1.53 -33.84
N GLY A 128 4.27 2.27 -33.56
CA GLY A 128 3.44 2.92 -34.59
C GLY A 128 2.44 2.00 -35.30
N SER A 129 2.16 0.81 -34.75
CA SER A 129 1.11 -0.07 -35.27
C SER A 129 -0.27 0.34 -34.74
N THR A 130 -1.24 0.58 -35.63
CA THR A 130 -2.64 0.83 -35.27
C THR A 130 -3.23 -0.37 -34.54
N LEU A 131 -3.79 -0.17 -33.35
CA LEU A 131 -4.11 -1.20 -32.35
C LEU A 131 -5.23 -2.18 -32.78
N PRO A 132 -4.98 -3.51 -32.91
CA PRO A 132 -6.05 -4.50 -32.98
C PRO A 132 -6.16 -5.38 -31.71
N ASP A 133 -5.08 -5.54 -30.93
CA ASP A 133 -5.07 -6.33 -29.70
C ASP A 133 -3.90 -5.92 -28.78
N TYR A 134 -4.19 -5.06 -27.81
CA TYR A 134 -3.23 -4.46 -26.85
C TYR A 134 -2.43 -5.51 -26.06
N ARG A 135 -2.93 -6.74 -25.96
CA ARG A 135 -2.31 -7.86 -25.23
C ARG A 135 -1.03 -8.38 -25.88
N THR A 136 -0.84 -8.14 -27.18
CA THR A 136 0.34 -8.61 -27.94
C THR A 136 1.50 -7.61 -27.96
N ILE A 137 1.21 -6.33 -27.69
CA ILE A 137 2.14 -5.21 -27.79
C ILE A 137 3.14 -5.16 -26.63
N PHE A 138 2.70 -5.57 -25.43
CA PHE A 138 3.54 -5.60 -24.23
C PHE A 138 4.27 -6.92 -24.02
N ASN A 139 4.18 -7.85 -24.97
CA ASN A 139 4.80 -9.16 -24.88
C ASN A 139 6.33 -8.99 -24.87
N GLY A 140 6.95 -9.24 -23.71
CA GLY A 140 8.39 -9.08 -23.47
C GLY A 140 8.80 -7.77 -22.76
N ARG A 141 7.86 -6.87 -22.44
CA ARG A 141 8.13 -5.69 -21.60
C ARG A 141 7.62 -5.93 -20.18
N SER A 142 8.53 -5.90 -19.20
CA SER A 142 8.20 -6.07 -17.78
C SER A 142 7.63 -4.79 -17.17
N GLY A 143 6.59 -4.94 -16.35
CA GLY A 143 6.06 -3.87 -15.50
C GLY A 143 5.11 -2.87 -16.17
N TYR A 144 4.51 -3.20 -17.32
CA TYR A 144 3.56 -2.32 -18.03
C TYR A 144 2.11 -2.75 -17.83
N ILE A 145 1.25 -1.80 -17.49
CA ILE A 145 -0.20 -1.93 -17.36
C ILE A 145 -0.87 -0.99 -18.36
N ASP A 146 -1.81 -1.50 -19.14
CA ASP A 146 -2.66 -0.65 -19.98
C ASP A 146 -3.83 -0.12 -19.14
N GLY A 147 -3.68 1.11 -18.65
CA GLY A 147 -4.64 1.72 -17.73
C GLY A 147 -5.73 2.53 -18.41
N ARG A 148 -5.90 2.45 -19.73
CA ARG A 148 -6.90 3.25 -20.47
C ARG A 148 -8.34 2.85 -20.16
N ASP A 149 -8.56 1.56 -19.92
CA ASP A 149 -9.84 1.02 -19.47
C ASP A 149 -9.63 -0.19 -18.54
N ALA A 150 -10.70 -0.60 -17.86
CA ALA A 150 -10.64 -1.68 -16.87
C ALA A 150 -10.43 -3.08 -17.52
N ALA A 151 -10.90 -3.28 -18.74
CA ALA A 151 -10.73 -4.54 -19.48
C ALA A 151 -9.27 -4.74 -19.91
N ASN A 152 -8.62 -3.67 -20.36
CA ASN A 152 -7.23 -3.64 -20.76
C ASN A 152 -6.32 -3.80 -19.54
N ALA A 153 -6.63 -3.11 -18.45
CA ALA A 153 -5.92 -3.22 -17.20
C ALA A 153 -5.94 -4.68 -16.69
N ALA A 154 -7.12 -5.30 -16.62
CA ALA A 154 -7.28 -6.66 -16.13
C ALA A 154 -6.57 -7.73 -17.00
N ALA A 155 -6.42 -7.46 -18.31
CA ALA A 155 -5.84 -8.39 -19.27
C ALA A 155 -4.33 -8.23 -19.50
N THR A 156 -3.70 -7.15 -19.02
CA THR A 156 -2.26 -6.88 -19.22
C THR A 156 -1.43 -7.44 -18.07
N LEU A 157 -1.22 -6.66 -17.01
CA LEU A 157 -0.37 -7.03 -15.88
C LEU A 157 -1.17 -6.98 -14.59
N LYS A 158 -0.97 -7.99 -13.75
CA LYS A 158 -1.63 -8.14 -12.45
C LYS A 158 -0.56 -8.01 -11.38
N ILE A 159 -0.59 -6.93 -10.62
CA ILE A 159 0.32 -6.72 -9.49
C ILE A 159 -0.02 -7.78 -8.44
N LYS A 160 1.00 -8.47 -7.93
CA LYS A 160 0.87 -9.52 -6.93
C LYS A 160 1.64 -9.16 -5.68
N ILE A 161 0.98 -9.25 -4.53
CA ILE A 161 1.58 -9.05 -3.21
C ILE A 161 1.45 -10.37 -2.46
N ASP A 162 2.58 -10.85 -1.98
CA ASP A 162 2.67 -12.04 -1.15
C ASP A 162 2.58 -11.62 0.31
N GLN A 163 1.78 -12.34 1.08
CA GLN A 163 1.79 -12.29 2.53
C GLN A 163 2.61 -13.48 3.06
N GLY A 164 3.53 -13.25 3.98
CA GLY A 164 4.48 -14.30 4.36
C GLY A 164 5.55 -13.88 5.34
N PHE A 165 6.40 -14.83 5.72
CA PHE A 165 7.60 -14.55 6.48
C PHE A 165 8.80 -14.39 5.53
N ASP A 166 9.50 -13.25 5.57
CA ASP A 166 10.74 -13.05 4.81
C ASP A 166 11.97 -13.54 5.59
N ASN A 167 11.83 -14.71 6.23
CA ASN A 167 12.90 -15.34 6.99
C ASN A 167 12.81 -16.86 6.85
N SER A 168 13.91 -17.49 6.40
CA SER A 168 14.02 -18.94 6.27
C SER A 168 14.00 -19.68 7.62
N GLY A 169 14.20 -18.97 8.74
CA GLY A 169 14.11 -19.53 10.09
C GLY A 169 12.68 -19.86 10.54
N ALA A 170 11.66 -19.32 9.89
CA ALA A 170 10.25 -19.59 10.17
C ALA A 170 9.71 -20.85 9.44
N GLY A 171 10.53 -21.49 8.60
CA GLY A 171 10.15 -22.59 7.72
C GLY A 171 10.49 -22.31 6.26
N GLY A 172 10.17 -23.25 5.37
CA GLY A 172 10.39 -23.09 3.93
C GLY A 172 9.17 -22.51 3.20
N PRO A 173 9.36 -21.92 2.00
CA PRO A 173 8.26 -21.46 1.15
C PRO A 173 7.39 -22.64 0.70
N GLY A 174 6.07 -22.46 0.71
CA GLY A 174 5.07 -23.52 0.44
C GLY A 174 4.54 -24.23 1.69
N THR A 175 5.04 -23.88 2.87
CA THR A 175 4.38 -24.24 4.14
C THR A 175 3.21 -23.28 4.37
N ILE A 176 2.06 -23.81 4.81
CA ILE A 176 0.86 -23.03 5.08
C ILE A 176 1.08 -22.22 6.37
N MET A 177 0.74 -20.93 6.32
CA MET A 177 0.74 -20.05 7.49
C MET A 177 -0.40 -20.44 8.45
N GLU A 178 -0.27 -20.11 9.74
CA GLU A 178 -1.40 -20.27 10.65
C GLU A 178 -2.57 -19.38 10.19
N SER A 179 -3.79 -19.92 10.20
CA SER A 179 -4.99 -19.21 9.73
C SER A 179 -5.31 -17.93 10.52
N SER A 180 -4.83 -17.81 11.76
CA SER A 180 -4.96 -16.61 12.59
C SER A 180 -4.05 -15.46 12.11
N LEU A 181 -3.02 -15.79 11.33
CA LEU A 181 -2.05 -14.86 10.77
C LEU A 181 -2.30 -14.59 9.29
N GLU A 182 -3.27 -15.24 8.64
CA GLU A 182 -3.61 -14.93 7.25
C GLU A 182 -4.41 -13.63 7.16
N GLU A 183 -4.11 -12.80 6.15
CA GLU A 183 -4.92 -11.63 5.83
C GLU A 183 -6.14 -12.03 5.00
N LEU A 184 -7.32 -11.69 5.53
CA LEU A 184 -8.61 -11.90 4.84
C LEU A 184 -9.14 -10.62 4.22
N GLN A 185 -8.54 -9.48 4.56
CA GLN A 185 -8.95 -8.16 4.12
C GLN A 185 -7.72 -7.28 3.91
N PHE A 186 -7.77 -6.48 2.85
CA PHE A 186 -6.74 -5.49 2.55
C PHE A 186 -7.38 -4.13 2.34
N VAL A 187 -6.67 -3.10 2.80
CA VAL A 187 -7.01 -1.70 2.56
C VAL A 187 -6.03 -1.15 1.56
N MET A 188 -6.52 -0.67 0.42
CA MET A 188 -5.71 -0.03 -0.61
C MET A 188 -6.03 1.46 -0.65
N LYS A 189 -4.99 2.29 -0.66
CA LYS A 189 -5.11 3.75 -0.71
C LYS A 189 -4.37 4.27 -1.93
N VAL A 190 -5.08 5.06 -2.74
CA VAL A 190 -4.58 5.64 -4.00
C VAL A 190 -5.07 7.08 -4.16
N ASP A 191 -4.43 7.88 -5.00
CA ASP A 191 -4.98 9.19 -5.40
C ASP A 191 -6.12 8.98 -6.40
N SER A 192 -7.34 9.37 -6.01
CA SER A 192 -8.57 9.21 -6.80
C SER A 192 -8.54 9.91 -8.15
N ARG A 193 -7.67 10.91 -8.35
CA ARG A 193 -7.55 11.63 -9.62
C ARG A 193 -6.75 10.85 -10.64
N TYR A 194 -5.78 10.07 -10.17
CA TYR A 194 -4.80 9.40 -11.03
C TYR A 194 -5.11 7.92 -11.22
N LEU A 195 -5.71 7.24 -10.23
CA LEU A 195 -5.87 5.79 -10.25
C LEU A 195 -7.23 5.32 -9.75
N GLU A 196 -7.65 4.22 -10.37
CA GLU A 196 -8.71 3.34 -9.90
C GLU A 196 -8.16 1.91 -9.82
N VAL A 197 -8.49 1.20 -8.73
CA VAL A 197 -8.10 -0.20 -8.57
C VAL A 197 -9.08 -1.11 -9.32
N VAL A 198 -8.57 -2.05 -10.10
CA VAL A 198 -9.35 -2.97 -10.93
C VAL A 198 -9.19 -4.40 -10.46
N ASN A 199 -10.31 -5.10 -10.35
CA ASN A 199 -10.36 -6.52 -10.11
C ASN A 199 -9.93 -7.28 -11.39
N PRO A 200 -8.85 -8.06 -11.33
CA PRO A 200 -8.27 -8.71 -12.51
C PRO A 200 -9.04 -9.95 -12.98
N SER A 201 -10.08 -10.37 -12.25
CA SER A 201 -10.88 -11.56 -12.53
C SER A 201 -12.16 -11.25 -13.32
N ASN A 202 -12.80 -10.12 -13.02
CA ASN A 202 -14.03 -9.68 -13.70
C ASN A 202 -13.86 -8.37 -14.50
N ALA A 203 -12.69 -7.73 -14.45
CA ALA A 203 -12.39 -6.45 -15.10
C ALA A 203 -13.28 -5.28 -14.63
N GLU A 204 -13.75 -5.32 -13.39
CA GLU A 204 -14.51 -4.24 -12.77
C GLU A 204 -13.64 -3.40 -11.82
N VAL A 205 -14.00 -2.13 -11.65
CA VAL A 205 -13.36 -1.25 -10.66
C VAL A 205 -13.80 -1.67 -9.26
N ALA A 206 -12.85 -1.73 -8.32
CA ALA A 206 -13.11 -2.06 -6.93
C ALA A 206 -14.11 -1.09 -6.28
N GLU A 207 -14.91 -1.57 -5.33
CA GLU A 207 -15.85 -0.72 -4.61
C GLU A 207 -15.11 0.32 -3.74
N LEU A 208 -15.47 1.58 -3.94
CA LEU A 208 -14.89 2.71 -3.24
C LEU A 208 -15.60 2.90 -1.89
N VAL A 209 -14.85 2.82 -0.79
CA VAL A 209 -15.41 3.02 0.56
C VAL A 209 -15.55 4.51 0.86
N PHE A 210 -14.47 5.26 0.67
CA PHE A 210 -14.41 6.69 1.01
C PHE A 210 -13.28 7.39 0.27
N VAL A 211 -13.46 8.69 0.02
CA VAL A 211 -12.40 9.58 -0.49
C VAL A 211 -12.11 10.63 0.57
N GLY A 212 -10.86 10.65 1.01
CA GLY A 212 -10.31 11.64 1.95
C GLY A 212 -10.43 13.07 1.44
N SER A 213 -10.30 14.02 2.37
CA SER A 213 -10.22 15.45 2.03
C SER A 213 -9.01 15.78 1.16
N ASP A 214 -7.98 14.95 1.21
CA ASP A 214 -6.76 15.00 0.41
C ASP A 214 -6.88 14.30 -0.96
N LYS A 215 -8.08 13.82 -1.33
CA LYS A 215 -8.35 13.03 -2.54
C LYS A 215 -7.73 11.63 -2.55
N THR A 216 -7.29 11.13 -1.39
CA THR A 216 -6.92 9.72 -1.22
C THR A 216 -8.19 8.87 -1.20
N ALA A 217 -8.40 8.06 -2.23
CA ALA A 217 -9.43 7.03 -2.27
C ALA A 217 -8.98 5.81 -1.47
N THR A 218 -9.87 5.31 -0.62
CA THR A 218 -9.69 4.08 0.14
C THR A 218 -10.61 2.99 -0.40
N TYR A 219 -10.02 1.88 -0.81
CA TYR A 219 -10.70 0.65 -1.20
C TYR A 219 -10.50 -0.38 -0.10
N LEU A 220 -11.58 -1.06 0.29
CA LEU A 220 -11.53 -2.21 1.18
C LEU A 220 -11.88 -3.43 0.35
N VAL A 221 -10.95 -4.37 0.22
CA VAL A 221 -11.20 -5.65 -0.44
C VAL A 221 -11.25 -6.74 0.60
N THR A 222 -12.29 -7.57 0.53
CA THR A 222 -12.49 -8.68 1.47
C THR A 222 -12.55 -10.00 0.72
N GLU A 223 -12.05 -11.08 1.30
CA GLU A 223 -12.08 -12.38 0.62
C GLU A 223 -13.51 -12.86 0.32
N VAL A 224 -14.46 -12.53 1.20
CA VAL A 224 -15.85 -13.01 1.12
C VAL A 224 -16.58 -12.36 -0.05
N ASP A 225 -16.47 -11.05 -0.18
CA ASP A 225 -17.20 -10.28 -1.20
C ASP A 225 -16.39 -10.09 -2.49
N ASP A 226 -15.05 -10.07 -2.38
CA ASP A 226 -14.12 -9.73 -3.45
C ASP A 226 -13.10 -10.83 -3.76
N ALA A 227 -13.53 -12.10 -3.77
CA ALA A 227 -12.67 -13.27 -3.98
C ALA A 227 -11.75 -13.17 -5.23
N GLY A 228 -12.13 -12.38 -6.23
CA GLY A 228 -11.32 -12.13 -7.44
C GLY A 228 -9.99 -11.41 -7.20
N PHE A 229 -9.78 -10.80 -6.03
CA PHE A 229 -8.52 -10.19 -5.61
C PHE A 229 -7.61 -11.15 -4.85
N PHE A 230 -8.10 -12.32 -4.43
CA PHE A 230 -7.36 -13.23 -3.58
C PHE A 230 -6.94 -14.46 -4.36
N LEU A 231 -5.64 -14.76 -4.34
CA LEU A 231 -5.12 -16.05 -4.78
C LEU A 231 -4.73 -16.91 -3.56
N PRO A 232 -4.85 -18.24 -3.67
CA PRO A 232 -4.38 -19.14 -2.62
C PRO A 232 -2.86 -19.01 -2.44
N ALA A 233 -2.36 -19.55 -1.32
CA ALA A 233 -0.94 -19.52 -1.02
C ALA A 233 -0.10 -20.08 -2.19
N PRO A 234 0.95 -19.37 -2.63
CA PRO A 234 1.74 -19.76 -3.78
C PRO A 234 2.63 -20.95 -3.43
N VAL A 235 2.93 -21.76 -4.45
CA VAL A 235 4.06 -22.71 -4.36
C VAL A 235 5.38 -21.95 -4.36
N LYS A 236 6.44 -22.54 -3.80
CA LYS A 236 7.76 -21.92 -3.63
C LYS A 236 8.30 -21.17 -4.86
N GLU A 237 8.13 -21.70 -6.06
CA GLU A 237 8.65 -21.11 -7.31
C GLU A 237 7.90 -19.84 -7.75
N LYS A 238 6.82 -19.47 -7.04
CA LYS A 238 5.92 -18.38 -7.38
C LYS A 238 5.85 -17.30 -6.30
N THR A 239 6.85 -17.24 -5.43
CA THR A 239 6.92 -16.24 -4.36
C THR A 239 8.35 -15.78 -4.12
N ASP A 240 8.49 -14.50 -3.78
CA ASP A 240 9.75 -13.89 -3.39
C ASP A 240 10.01 -13.99 -1.87
N MET A 241 9.10 -14.61 -1.12
CA MET A 241 9.22 -14.83 0.32
C MET A 241 10.12 -16.02 0.64
N ALA A 242 11.00 -15.86 1.63
CA ALA A 242 11.90 -16.91 2.07
C ALA A 242 11.26 -17.99 2.97
N GLY A 243 10.14 -17.68 3.62
CA GLY A 243 9.46 -18.55 4.59
C GLY A 243 8.02 -18.93 4.19
N PRO A 244 7.22 -19.45 5.15
CA PRO A 244 5.81 -19.77 4.93
C PRO A 244 5.02 -18.57 4.40
N VAL A 245 4.08 -18.86 3.51
CA VAL A 245 3.29 -17.85 2.78
C VAL A 245 1.80 -18.08 3.01
N GLY A 246 1.09 -16.99 3.21
CA GLY A 246 -0.37 -16.93 3.25
C GLY A 246 -0.94 -16.65 1.86
N LYS A 247 -2.14 -16.09 1.83
CA LYS A 247 -2.84 -15.70 0.60
C LYS A 247 -2.11 -14.56 -0.12
N GLN A 248 -2.28 -14.48 -1.44
CA GLN A 248 -1.75 -13.39 -2.24
C GLN A 248 -2.86 -12.41 -2.60
N LEU A 249 -2.57 -11.12 -2.51
CA LEU A 249 -3.42 -10.07 -3.05
C LEU A 249 -3.01 -9.79 -4.49
N VAL A 250 -4.00 -9.73 -5.39
CA VAL A 250 -3.80 -9.47 -6.81
C VAL A 250 -4.76 -8.42 -7.31
N PHE A 251 -4.22 -7.40 -7.98
CA PHE A 251 -5.02 -6.34 -8.59
C PHE A 251 -4.38 -5.80 -9.86
N SER A 252 -5.17 -5.10 -10.67
CA SER A 252 -4.65 -4.26 -11.75
C SER A 252 -5.10 -2.82 -11.57
N LEU A 253 -4.66 -1.94 -12.46
CA LEU A 253 -4.79 -0.51 -12.31
C LEU A 253 -5.27 0.15 -13.59
N LYS A 254 -6.21 1.06 -13.42
CA LYS A 254 -6.73 1.92 -14.48
C LYS A 254 -6.45 3.38 -14.11
N GLY A 255 -6.21 4.21 -15.11
CA GLY A 255 -6.20 5.66 -14.93
C GLY A 255 -7.53 6.15 -14.37
N GLY A 256 -7.47 7.09 -13.42
CA GLY A 256 -8.67 7.76 -12.90
C GLY A 256 -9.40 8.53 -14.01
N ALA A 257 -10.69 8.80 -13.80
CA ALA A 257 -11.49 9.56 -14.76
C ALA A 257 -10.87 10.93 -15.11
N ASP A 258 -10.25 11.59 -14.14
CA ASP A 258 -9.64 12.90 -14.31
C ASP A 258 -8.41 12.88 -15.24
N ILE A 259 -7.48 11.93 -15.01
CA ILE A 259 -6.27 11.79 -15.84
C ILE A 259 -6.58 11.29 -17.25
N LEU A 260 -7.63 10.48 -17.43
CA LEU A 260 -8.07 9.99 -18.74
C LEU A 260 -8.79 11.05 -19.56
N THR A 261 -9.55 11.95 -18.92
CA THR A 261 -10.31 12.99 -19.62
C THR A 261 -9.50 14.27 -19.89
N ASN A 262 -8.65 14.66 -18.94
CA ASN A 262 -7.88 15.91 -19.02
C ASN A 262 -6.37 15.63 -19.02
N THR A 263 -5.94 14.63 -19.80
CA THR A 263 -4.55 14.14 -19.81
C THR A 263 -3.54 15.27 -19.96
N THR A 264 -3.67 16.13 -20.97
CA THR A 264 -2.72 17.23 -21.21
C THR A 264 -2.57 18.17 -20.01
N TYR A 265 -3.68 18.55 -19.36
CA TYR A 265 -3.63 19.45 -18.22
C TYR A 265 -2.85 18.86 -17.03
N TYR A 266 -3.13 17.60 -16.68
CA TYR A 266 -2.48 16.96 -15.54
C TYR A 266 -0.99 16.70 -15.81
N PHE A 267 -0.64 16.26 -17.02
CA PHE A 267 0.76 16.00 -17.37
C PHE A 267 1.59 17.27 -17.54
N ASP A 268 1.00 18.36 -18.05
CA ASP A 268 1.69 19.65 -18.15
C ASP A 268 1.88 20.33 -16.77
N THR A 269 0.91 20.15 -15.87
CA THR A 269 0.92 20.81 -14.55
C THR A 269 1.73 20.04 -13.51
N PHE A 270 1.61 18.71 -13.49
CA PHE A 270 2.17 17.85 -12.43
C PHE A 270 3.20 16.86 -12.96
N GLY A 271 3.32 16.71 -14.28
CA GLY A 271 4.24 15.76 -14.89
C GLY A 271 5.61 16.35 -15.22
N ARG A 272 6.46 15.48 -15.74
CA ARG A 272 7.75 15.83 -16.35
C ARG A 272 7.89 15.15 -17.70
N SER A 273 8.54 15.80 -18.66
CA SER A 273 8.89 15.16 -19.93
C SER A 273 10.20 14.37 -19.79
N VAL A 274 10.19 13.13 -20.27
CA VAL A 274 11.34 12.22 -20.26
C VAL A 274 11.64 11.83 -21.70
N ALA A 275 12.79 12.28 -22.20
CA ALA A 275 13.30 11.90 -23.51
C ALA A 275 13.86 10.47 -23.48
N ASN A 276 13.77 9.79 -24.62
CA ASN A 276 14.22 8.41 -24.82
C ASN A 276 13.63 7.43 -23.80
N PHE A 277 12.32 7.53 -23.56
CA PHE A 277 11.68 6.77 -22.49
C PHE A 277 11.83 5.26 -22.73
N ASN A 278 12.50 4.58 -21.80
CA ASN A 278 12.61 3.13 -21.71
C ASN A 278 13.00 2.45 -23.05
N GLY A 279 14.01 3.00 -23.72
CA GLY A 279 14.58 2.47 -24.97
C GLY A 279 13.87 2.92 -26.26
N THR A 280 12.82 3.74 -26.16
CA THR A 280 12.26 4.45 -27.32
C THR A 280 13.11 5.67 -27.66
N THR A 281 12.99 6.23 -28.88
CA THR A 281 13.60 7.52 -29.25
C THR A 281 12.69 8.71 -28.94
N SER A 282 11.55 8.45 -28.34
CA SER A 282 10.45 9.38 -28.20
C SER A 282 10.39 9.98 -26.81
N THR A 283 9.77 11.15 -26.70
CA THR A 283 9.60 11.88 -25.43
C THR A 283 8.21 11.59 -24.90
N PHE A 284 8.15 11.15 -23.64
CA PHE A 284 6.91 10.88 -22.94
C PHE A 284 6.76 11.83 -21.76
N ASN A 285 5.54 12.23 -21.46
CA ASN A 285 5.21 12.91 -20.21
C ASN A 285 4.89 11.90 -19.13
N VAL A 286 5.41 12.14 -17.93
CA VAL A 286 5.47 11.16 -16.86
C VAL A 286 5.02 11.79 -15.54
N ILE A 287 4.16 11.08 -14.80
CA ILE A 287 3.77 11.42 -13.42
C ILE A 287 4.14 10.24 -12.52
N ASP A 288 4.84 10.51 -11.42
CA ASP A 288 5.17 9.49 -10.43
C ASP A 288 4.13 9.51 -9.28
N SER A 289 3.69 8.35 -8.84
CA SER A 289 2.77 8.18 -7.71
C SER A 289 3.09 6.89 -6.95
N ASN A 290 2.40 6.66 -5.84
CA ASN A 290 2.43 5.39 -5.12
C ASN A 290 1.02 4.85 -4.89
N ILE A 291 0.95 3.55 -4.63
CA ILE A 291 -0.20 2.90 -4.01
C ILE A 291 0.25 2.35 -2.68
N GLN A 292 -0.53 2.61 -1.65
CA GLN A 292 -0.31 2.00 -0.35
C GLN A 292 -1.29 0.84 -0.17
N VAL A 293 -0.77 -0.33 0.21
CA VAL A 293 -1.57 -1.50 0.58
C VAL A 293 -1.28 -1.84 2.04
N GLU A 294 -2.33 -2.04 2.82
CA GLU A 294 -2.30 -2.33 4.25
C GLU A 294 -3.08 -3.63 4.52
N GLY A 295 -2.46 -4.58 5.22
CA GLY A 295 -3.14 -5.76 5.76
C GLY A 295 -3.99 -5.38 6.96
N PHE A 296 -5.24 -5.83 7.01
CA PHE A 296 -6.19 -5.41 8.05
C PHE A 296 -5.91 -6.03 9.42
N THR A 297 -5.40 -7.25 9.45
CA THR A 297 -5.21 -8.05 10.67
C THR A 297 -3.88 -7.73 11.34
N GLN A 298 -2.80 -7.62 10.56
CA GLN A 298 -1.46 -7.35 11.08
C GLN A 298 -1.05 -5.88 10.98
N GLY A 299 -1.74 -5.07 10.18
CA GLY A 299 -1.37 -3.66 9.96
C GLY A 299 -0.05 -3.49 9.20
N SER A 300 0.40 -4.53 8.50
CA SER A 300 1.60 -4.47 7.66
C SER A 300 1.31 -3.63 6.42
N VAL A 301 2.22 -2.73 6.07
CA VAL A 301 2.04 -1.76 4.99
C VAL A 301 3.14 -1.91 3.95
N ILE A 302 2.76 -1.88 2.68
CA ILE A 302 3.67 -1.81 1.53
C ILE A 302 3.29 -0.64 0.63
N ASN A 303 4.29 0.11 0.18
CA ASN A 303 4.11 1.17 -0.82
C ASN A 303 4.68 0.70 -2.15
N ILE A 304 3.86 0.74 -3.19
CA ILE A 304 4.20 0.28 -4.53
C ILE A 304 4.41 1.50 -5.43
N PRO A 305 5.60 1.66 -6.04
CA PRO A 305 5.88 2.79 -6.92
C PRO A 305 5.20 2.61 -8.28
N ILE A 306 4.54 3.67 -8.73
CA ILE A 306 3.77 3.71 -9.98
C ILE A 306 4.16 4.93 -10.79
N GLN A 307 4.17 4.75 -12.10
CA GLN A 307 4.51 5.81 -13.03
C GLN A 307 3.47 5.86 -14.16
N PHE A 308 2.77 6.97 -14.30
CA PHE A 308 1.87 7.18 -15.43
C PHE A 308 2.64 7.73 -16.61
N ILE A 309 2.24 7.31 -17.80
CA ILE A 309 2.82 7.84 -19.03
C ILE A 309 1.75 8.27 -20.03
N SER A 310 2.01 9.43 -20.62
CA SER A 310 1.29 9.98 -21.76
C SER A 310 2.29 10.37 -22.83
N PHE A 311 1.86 10.31 -24.09
CA PHE A 311 2.53 10.99 -25.19
C PHE A 311 2.02 12.41 -25.31
#